data_AF-A0A0D1BPA6-F1
#
_entry.id   AF-A0A0D1BPA6-F1
#
_cell.length_a   1.000
_cell.length_b   1.000
_cell.length_c   1.000
_cell.angle_alpha   90.00
_cell.angle_beta   90.00
_cell.angle_gamma   90.00
#
_symmetry.space_group_name_H-M   'P 1'
#
loop_
_entity.id
_entity.type
_entity.pdbx_description
1 polymer ?
#
loop_
_entity_poly.entity_id
_entity_poly.type
_entity_poly.pdbx_seq_one_letter_code
_entity_poly.pdbx_strand_id
1 'polypeptide(L)'
;MSKKSFKTINGLELVVINRRSAVIFEIGESHKEDKYDFLLKFSSEVFKNLLEHIEAISNKSWTNITPKECDSLGADYSEYYDRQFDNNGYMSISKNVLFIERPCLESNKLYQFNKRKIESFIQDFRKVVLL
;
A
#
# COMPACT_ATOMS: atom_id res chain seq x y z
N MET A 1 11.39 13.10 -4.25
CA MET A 1 10.53 11.93 -4.56
C MET A 1 11.35 10.69 -4.31
N SER A 2 10.87 9.77 -3.47
CA SER A 2 11.52 8.50 -3.16
C SER A 2 10.69 7.37 -3.76
N LYS A 3 11.38 6.39 -4.34
CA LYS A 3 10.83 5.16 -4.93
C LYS A 3 11.67 4.01 -4.40
N LYS A 4 11.04 2.97 -3.88
CA LYS A 4 11.71 1.74 -3.44
C LYS A 4 10.86 0.53 -3.83
N SER A 5 11.51 -0.53 -4.28
CA SER A 5 10.82 -1.79 -4.62
C SER A 5 11.06 -2.87 -3.57
N PHE A 6 10.09 -3.76 -3.44
CA PHE A 6 10.05 -4.88 -2.50
C PHE A 6 9.62 -6.13 -3.25
N LYS A 7 10.55 -7.08 -3.38
CA LYS A 7 10.29 -8.35 -4.04
C LYS A 7 9.54 -9.29 -3.11
N THR A 8 8.55 -9.97 -3.66
CA THR A 8 7.74 -10.98 -2.98
C THR A 8 8.32 -12.37 -3.22
N ILE A 9 8.01 -13.33 -2.33
CA ILE A 9 8.42 -14.74 -2.48
C ILE A 9 7.70 -15.43 -3.64
N ASN A 10 6.55 -14.91 -4.06
CA ASN A 10 5.81 -15.41 -5.23
C ASN A 10 6.20 -14.68 -6.53
N GLY A 11 7.34 -13.97 -6.54
CA GLY A 11 7.95 -13.43 -7.76
C GLY A 11 7.39 -12.10 -8.26
N LEU A 12 6.40 -11.52 -7.58
CA LEU A 12 5.89 -10.16 -7.81
C LEU A 12 6.80 -9.11 -7.18
N GLU A 13 6.63 -7.86 -7.59
CA GLU A 13 7.34 -6.70 -7.03
C GLU A 13 6.36 -5.59 -6.66
N LEU A 14 6.35 -5.20 -5.38
CA LEU A 14 5.64 -4.01 -4.90
C LEU A 14 6.56 -2.80 -4.95
N VAL A 15 6.13 -1.74 -5.61
CA VAL A 15 6.84 -0.48 -5.72
C VAL A 15 6.13 0.56 -4.85
N VAL A 16 6.85 1.14 -3.91
CA VAL A 16 6.34 2.17 -2.99
C VAL A 16 6.94 3.52 -3.36
N ILE A 17 6.06 4.50 -3.60
CA ILE A 17 6.42 5.84 -4.06
C ILE A 17 5.83 6.87 -3.11
N ASN A 18 6.60 7.93 -2.84
CA ASN A 18 6.12 9.08 -2.07
C ASN A 18 6.02 10.34 -2.94
N ARG A 19 4.91 11.07 -2.78
CA ARG A 19 4.70 12.43 -3.31
C ARG A 19 4.49 13.40 -2.15
N ARG A 20 4.42 14.70 -2.42
CA ARG A 20 4.23 15.74 -1.40
C ARG A 20 3.02 15.52 -0.50
N SER A 21 1.96 14.84 -0.96
CA SER A 21 0.71 14.65 -0.22
C SER A 21 0.07 13.28 -0.46
N ALA A 22 0.87 12.29 -0.86
CA ALA A 22 0.40 10.93 -1.12
C ALA A 22 1.54 9.92 -0.96
N VAL A 23 1.17 8.70 -0.56
CA VAL A 23 1.98 7.49 -0.71
C VAL A 23 1.23 6.59 -1.69
N ILE A 24 1.95 6.00 -2.65
CA ILE A 24 1.38 5.26 -3.76
C ILE A 24 2.04 3.88 -3.80
N PHE A 25 1.21 2.86 -3.98
CA PHE A 25 1.64 1.50 -4.31
C PHE A 25 1.43 1.25 -5.79
N GLU A 26 2.45 0.71 -6.44
CA GLU A 26 2.43 0.26 -7.82
C GLU A 26 2.93 -1.19 -7.91
N ILE A 27 2.46 -1.93 -8.91
CA ILE A 27 3.07 -3.20 -9.30
C ILE A 27 4.28 -2.93 -10.20
N GLY A 28 5.35 -3.70 -10.02
CA GLY A 28 6.54 -3.65 -10.86
C GLY A 28 6.24 -3.91 -12.34
N GLU A 29 7.05 -3.33 -13.24
CA GLU A 29 6.80 -3.33 -14.68
C GLU A 29 6.76 -4.72 -15.32
N SER A 30 7.45 -5.71 -14.72
CA SER A 30 7.45 -7.10 -15.15
C SER A 30 6.13 -7.83 -14.96
N HIS A 31 5.15 -7.21 -14.28
CA HIS A 31 3.88 -7.85 -13.90
C HIS A 31 2.65 -7.07 -14.38
N LYS A 32 2.76 -6.40 -15.54
CA LYS A 32 1.62 -5.85 -16.31
C LYS A 32 0.77 -6.96 -16.92
N GLU A 33 0.30 -7.90 -16.11
CA GLU A 33 -0.68 -8.90 -16.54
C GLU A 33 -2.08 -8.25 -16.53
N ASP A 34 -3.02 -8.77 -17.34
CA ASP A 34 -4.44 -8.37 -17.37
C ASP A 34 -5.19 -8.85 -16.10
N LYS A 35 -4.61 -8.57 -14.93
CA LYS A 35 -5.13 -8.97 -13.62
C LYS A 35 -5.49 -7.75 -12.80
N TYR A 36 -6.62 -7.83 -12.11
CA TYR A 36 -7.04 -6.83 -11.13
C TYR A 36 -6.44 -7.13 -9.76
N ASP A 37 -6.32 -8.42 -9.41
CA ASP A 37 -5.96 -8.86 -8.07
C ASP A 37 -4.49 -9.26 -7.95
N PHE A 38 -3.86 -8.81 -6.86
CA PHE A 38 -2.47 -9.10 -6.53
C PHE A 38 -2.35 -9.60 -5.10
N LEU A 39 -1.90 -10.85 -4.96
CA LEU A 39 -1.54 -11.44 -3.68
C LEU A 39 -0.03 -11.35 -3.49
N LEU A 40 0.44 -10.32 -2.79
CA LEU A 40 1.85 -10.05 -2.55
C LEU A 40 2.30 -10.77 -1.28
N LYS A 41 3.09 -11.84 -1.41
CA LYS A 41 3.60 -12.63 -0.27
C LYS A 41 5.05 -12.24 0.03
N PHE A 42 5.34 -11.80 1.24
CA PHE A 42 6.68 -11.35 1.62
C PHE A 42 7.38 -12.37 2.52
N SER A 43 8.71 -12.37 2.54
CA SER A 43 9.42 -12.94 3.69
C SER A 43 9.22 -12.02 4.90
N SER A 44 9.31 -12.55 6.12
CA SER A 44 9.13 -11.75 7.33
C SER A 44 10.09 -10.55 7.40
N GLU A 45 11.33 -10.74 6.95
CA GLU A 45 12.33 -9.66 6.90
C GLU A 45 11.94 -8.56 5.91
N VAL A 46 11.53 -8.93 4.69
CA VAL A 46 11.10 -7.96 3.67
C VAL A 46 9.82 -7.24 4.12
N PHE A 47 8.90 -7.96 4.78
CA PHE A 47 7.65 -7.38 5.27
C PHE A 47 7.88 -6.35 6.38
N LYS A 48 8.82 -6.62 7.29
CA LYS A 48 9.25 -5.66 8.31
C LYS A 48 9.93 -4.44 7.67
N ASN A 49 10.83 -4.67 6.72
CA ASN A 49 11.51 -3.59 5.98
C ASN A 49 10.52 -2.73 5.17
N LEU A 50 9.41 -3.32 4.69
CA LEU A 50 8.33 -2.61 4.01
C LEU A 50 7.61 -1.66 4.97
N LEU A 51 7.24 -2.13 6.17
CA LEU A 51 6.63 -1.29 7.20
C LEU A 51 7.53 -0.11 7.58
N GLU A 52 8.79 -0.37 7.92
CA GLU A 52 9.77 0.67 8.29
C GLU A 52 9.92 1.73 7.19
N HIS A 53 9.94 1.28 5.93
CA HIS A 53 10.01 2.19 4.80
C HIS A 53 8.75 3.04 4.64
N ILE A 54 7.57 2.43 4.77
CA ILE A 54 6.27 3.13 4.66
C ILE A 54 6.16 4.20 5.75
N GLU A 55 6.54 3.89 6.99
CA GLU A 55 6.57 4.86 8.08
C GLU A 55 7.51 6.03 7.77
N ALA A 56 8.72 5.72 7.28
CA ALA A 56 9.71 6.73 6.94
C ALA A 56 9.25 7.66 5.80
N ILE A 57 8.66 7.13 4.73
CA ILE A 57 8.19 7.97 3.62
C ILE A 57 6.89 8.72 3.94
N SER A 58 6.04 8.16 4.80
CA SER A 58 4.80 8.82 5.22
C SER A 58 5.11 10.10 5.98
N ASN A 59 6.12 10.08 6.85
CA ASN A 59 6.63 11.27 7.55
C ASN A 59 7.30 12.29 6.61
N LYS A 60 7.69 11.90 5.38
CA LYS A 60 8.15 12.85 4.34
C LYS A 60 6.99 13.46 3.57
N SER A 61 5.87 12.76 3.46
CA SER A 61 4.68 13.20 2.72
C SER A 61 3.71 14.01 3.59
N TRP A 62 3.68 13.78 4.89
CA TRP A 62 2.85 14.55 5.82
C TRP A 62 3.58 14.80 7.12
N THR A 63 3.33 15.97 7.71
CA THR A 63 3.77 16.25 9.08
C THR A 63 2.87 15.50 10.07
N ASN A 64 3.47 15.00 11.15
CA ASN A 64 2.78 14.38 12.28
C ASN A 64 1.83 13.24 11.84
N ILE A 65 2.39 12.21 11.19
CA ILE A 65 1.66 10.95 10.98
C ILE A 65 1.48 10.28 12.35
N THR A 66 0.24 10.01 12.73
CA THR A 66 -0.07 9.33 13.99
C THR A 66 -0.90 8.09 13.68
N PRO A 67 -0.27 6.91 13.60
CA PRO A 67 -0.99 5.66 13.38
C PRO A 67 -2.06 5.46 14.44
N LYS A 68 -3.29 5.14 14.01
CA LYS A 68 -4.46 5.01 14.87
C LYS A 68 -5.52 4.13 14.22
N GLU A 69 -6.45 3.62 15.02
CA GLU A 69 -7.57 2.82 14.52
C GLU A 69 -8.43 3.59 13.51
N CYS A 70 -9.02 2.84 12.57
CA CYS A 70 -9.98 3.40 11.64
C CYS A 70 -11.22 3.89 12.39
N ASP A 71 -11.55 5.17 12.24
CA ASP A 71 -12.65 5.87 12.93
C ASP A 71 -13.73 6.39 11.96
N SER A 72 -13.55 6.19 10.65
CA SER A 72 -14.45 6.69 9.62
C SER A 72 -14.15 6.08 8.25
N LEU A 73 -15.11 6.16 7.32
CA LEU A 73 -14.93 5.75 5.92
C LEU A 73 -13.74 6.44 5.23
N GLY A 74 -13.47 7.70 5.57
CA GLY A 74 -12.33 8.43 5.01
C GLY A 74 -10.96 7.95 5.51
N ALA A 75 -10.95 7.25 6.66
CA ALA A 75 -9.77 6.60 7.23
C ALA A 75 -9.70 5.11 6.88
N ASP A 76 -10.77 4.52 6.33
CA ASP A 76 -10.75 3.12 5.94
C ASP A 76 -9.90 2.91 4.69
N TYR A 77 -8.81 2.16 4.84
CA TYR A 77 -7.91 1.84 3.74
C TYR A 77 -8.38 0.64 2.92
N SER A 78 -9.39 -0.10 3.38
CA SER A 78 -9.86 -1.32 2.69
C SER A 78 -10.41 -1.06 1.30
N GLU A 79 -10.90 0.17 1.06
CA GLU A 79 -11.39 0.64 -0.23
C GLU A 79 -10.63 1.90 -0.66
N TYR A 80 -10.44 2.12 -1.95
CA TYR A 80 -9.91 3.34 -2.55
C TYR A 80 -10.63 3.66 -3.84
N TYR A 81 -11.33 4.80 -3.86
CA TYR A 81 -11.94 5.32 -5.08
C TYR A 81 -10.92 6.10 -5.92
N ASP A 82 -10.70 5.63 -7.14
CA ASP A 82 -9.87 6.27 -8.14
C ASP A 82 -10.71 7.13 -9.07
N ARG A 83 -10.72 8.44 -8.81
CA ARG A 83 -11.46 9.42 -9.61
C ARG A 83 -11.05 9.45 -11.08
N GLN A 84 -9.83 9.05 -11.43
CA GLN A 84 -9.37 9.08 -12.81
C GLN A 84 -10.06 8.01 -13.65
N PHE A 85 -10.32 6.85 -13.06
CA PHE A 85 -10.89 5.68 -13.73
C PHE A 85 -12.34 5.42 -13.32
N ASP A 86 -12.90 6.29 -12.48
CA ASP A 86 -14.25 6.20 -11.90
C ASP A 86 -14.55 4.80 -11.34
N ASN A 87 -13.58 4.23 -10.62
CA ASN A 87 -13.70 2.88 -10.09
C ASN A 87 -12.99 2.73 -8.75
N ASN A 88 -13.38 1.71 -8.00
CA ASN A 88 -12.77 1.36 -6.73
C ASN A 88 -11.65 0.34 -6.90
N GLY A 89 -10.65 0.43 -6.03
CA GLY A 89 -9.73 -0.66 -5.71
C GLY A 89 -9.87 -1.03 -4.24
N TYR A 90 -9.38 -2.20 -3.88
CA TYR A 90 -9.51 -2.76 -2.53
C TYR A 90 -8.17 -3.22 -2.00
N MET A 91 -8.00 -3.21 -0.68
CA MET A 91 -6.78 -3.68 -0.04
C MET A 91 -7.07 -4.35 1.29
N SER A 92 -6.35 -5.45 1.57
CA SER A 92 -6.31 -6.04 2.89
C SER A 92 -4.89 -6.48 3.25
N ILE A 93 -4.63 -6.58 4.55
CA ILE A 93 -3.34 -6.96 5.10
C ILE A 93 -3.50 -8.11 6.08
N SER A 94 -2.58 -9.06 5.99
CA SER A 94 -2.43 -10.15 6.97
C SER A 94 -0.94 -10.46 7.15
N LYS A 95 -0.61 -11.43 8.00
CA LYS A 95 0.79 -11.78 8.31
C LYS A 95 1.57 -12.09 7.03
N ASN A 96 2.57 -11.25 6.74
CA ASN A 96 3.44 -11.33 5.56
C ASN A 96 2.72 -11.24 4.20
N VAL A 97 1.48 -10.75 4.14
CA VAL A 97 0.70 -10.72 2.91
C VAL A 97 -0.04 -9.39 2.77
N LEU A 98 0.06 -8.80 1.57
CA LEU A 98 -0.84 -7.76 1.09
C LEU A 98 -1.68 -8.30 -0.06
N PHE A 99 -2.99 -8.19 0.05
CA PHE A 99 -3.89 -8.41 -1.06
C PHE A 99 -4.36 -7.04 -1.55
N ILE A 100 -4.22 -6.78 -2.85
CA ILE A 100 -4.63 -5.52 -3.47
C ILE A 100 -5.36 -5.80 -4.77
N GLU A 101 -6.54 -5.22 -4.92
CA GLU A 101 -7.31 -5.14 -6.16
C GLU A 101 -7.16 -3.73 -6.72
N ARG A 102 -6.61 -3.59 -7.93
CA ARG A 102 -6.43 -2.27 -8.58
C ARG A 102 -7.72 -1.81 -9.24
N PRO A 103 -7.95 -0.49 -9.39
CA PRO A 103 -9.17 0.02 -10.00
C PRO A 103 -9.24 -0.13 -11.53
N CYS A 104 -8.11 -0.33 -12.22
CA CYS A 104 -8.06 -0.36 -13.69
C CYS A 104 -6.84 -1.15 -14.21
N LEU A 105 -6.90 -1.63 -15.46
CA LEU A 105 -5.80 -2.41 -16.08
C LEU A 105 -4.73 -1.53 -16.71
N GLU A 106 -5.09 -0.31 -17.10
CA GLU A 106 -4.30 0.65 -17.85
C GLU A 106 -3.19 1.32 -17.00
N SER A 107 -3.17 1.05 -15.70
CA SER A 107 -2.20 1.61 -14.76
C SER A 107 -1.53 0.54 -13.90
N ASN A 108 -0.24 0.74 -13.60
CA ASN A 108 0.47 -0.04 -12.59
C ASN A 108 0.07 0.36 -11.16
N LYS A 109 -0.65 1.47 -10.98
CA LYS A 109 -1.09 1.95 -9.68
C LYS A 109 -2.06 0.95 -9.05
N LEU A 110 -1.67 0.43 -7.90
CA LEU A 110 -2.48 -0.47 -7.09
C LEU A 110 -3.31 0.33 -6.08
N TYR A 111 -2.71 1.33 -5.44
CA TYR A 111 -3.37 2.09 -4.37
C TYR A 111 -2.75 3.48 -4.19
N GLN A 112 -3.55 4.48 -3.84
CA GLN A 112 -3.05 5.80 -3.43
C GLN A 112 -3.64 6.22 -2.08
N PHE A 113 -2.76 6.29 -1.07
CA PHE A 113 -3.15 6.71 0.27
C PHE A 113 -3.31 8.22 0.39
N ASN A 114 -4.33 8.62 1.13
CA ASN A 114 -4.38 9.91 1.80
C ASN A 114 -3.80 9.77 3.24
N LYS A 115 -3.66 10.90 3.95
CA LYS A 115 -3.11 10.91 5.32
C LYS A 115 -3.87 9.97 6.29
N ARG A 116 -5.20 10.01 6.28
CA ARG A 116 -6.01 9.23 7.24
C ARG A 116 -5.92 7.74 6.97
N LYS A 117 -5.92 7.34 5.70
CA LYS A 117 -5.81 5.93 5.28
C LYS A 117 -4.43 5.34 5.55
N ILE A 118 -3.36 6.13 5.40
CA ILE A 118 -2.02 5.61 5.72
C ILE A 118 -1.84 5.46 7.25
N GLU A 119 -2.46 6.32 8.06
CA GLU A 119 -2.42 6.22 9.52
C GLU A 119 -3.08 4.92 10.02
N SER A 120 -4.28 4.61 9.53
CA SER A 120 -4.97 3.35 9.84
C SER A 120 -4.27 2.13 9.26
N PHE A 121 -3.74 2.24 8.04
CA PHE A 121 -2.98 1.15 7.44
C PHE A 121 -1.70 0.83 8.23
N ILE A 122 -0.92 1.83 8.62
CA ILE A 122 0.28 1.60 9.45
C ILE A 122 -0.09 0.98 10.79
N GLN A 123 -1.21 1.40 11.39
CA GLN A 123 -1.68 0.83 12.65
C GLN A 123 -1.96 -0.68 12.54
N ASP A 124 -2.68 -1.10 11.51
CA ASP A 124 -2.96 -2.53 11.30
C ASP A 124 -1.71 -3.30 10.83
N PHE A 125 -0.85 -2.67 10.04
CA PHE A 125 0.42 -3.27 9.64
C PHE A 125 1.30 -3.59 10.85
N ARG A 126 1.43 -2.66 11.80
CA ARG A 126 2.15 -2.91 13.06
C ARG A 126 1.60 -4.11 13.81
N LYS A 127 0.27 -4.27 13.89
CA LYS A 127 -0.35 -5.42 14.55
C LYS A 127 0.05 -6.74 13.86
N VAL A 128 -0.02 -6.82 12.54
CA VAL A 128 0.26 -8.08 11.83
C VAL A 128 1.74 -8.43 11.75
N VAL A 129 2.66 -7.47 11.92
CA VAL A 129 4.11 -7.72 11.98
C VAL A 129 4.54 -8.24 13.35
N LEU A 130 3.82 -7.87 14.42
CA LEU A 130 4.11 -8.30 15.79
C LEU A 130 3.49 -9.66 16.16
N LEU A 131 2.59 -10.19 15.34
CA LEU A 131 1.95 -11.52 15.47
C LEU A 131 2.78 -12.61 14.78
#